data_AF-A0A4P5P6U8-F1
#
_entry.id   AF-A0A4P5P6U8-F1
#
_cell.length_a   1.000
_cell.length_b   1.000
_cell.length_c   1.000
_cell.angle_alpha   90.00
_cell.angle_beta   90.00
_cell.angle_gamma   90.00
#
_symmetry.space_group_name_H-M   'P 1'
#
loop_
_entity.id
_entity.type
_entity.pdbx_description
1 polymer ?
#
loop_
_entity_poly.entity_id
_entity_poly.type
_entity_poly.pdbx_seq_one_letter_code
_entity_poly.pdbx_strand_id
1 'polypeptide(L)'
;MSRFKTRSERHVHKKEQQRRAFKRTIPILGTALAATPAAVGINQVQVEAAQTQDQAAFIEQLGYSAMQVSASNDLYASIMVAQALVETGFGSSTLSNAPYYNLFGVKEYSGGPSVSMSTQEYLDGQWVTMSEPFAVYNSYAESFLDHASILRSSYYAGAWKSHTSSYQDAAYYLTGRYATDPGYAAKLISLIQSYNLTRFDTPGAGTAIQSQPEQQSVAVQQTSITGQTYTVQSGDSVWGIAEKFGISLDQFLANNGISIDSTILPGQQVSV
;
A
#
# COMPACT_ATOMS: atom_id res chain seq x y z
N MET A 1 -2.99 -32.53 -20.79
CA MET A 1 -3.49 -31.29 -21.42
C MET A 1 -4.18 -30.42 -20.38
N SER A 2 -3.63 -29.26 -20.05
CA SER A 2 -4.23 -28.28 -19.14
C SER A 2 -5.45 -27.61 -19.80
N ARG A 3 -6.61 -27.63 -19.14
CA ARG A 3 -7.89 -27.10 -19.67
C ARG A 3 -8.18 -25.63 -19.33
N PHE A 4 -7.23 -24.90 -18.74
CA PHE A 4 -7.43 -23.51 -18.35
C PHE A 4 -6.32 -22.63 -18.94
N LYS A 5 -6.74 -21.64 -19.73
CA LYS A 5 -5.91 -20.75 -20.56
C LYS A 5 -5.59 -19.41 -19.90
N THR A 6 -6.26 -19.01 -18.80
CA THR A 6 -5.99 -17.71 -18.14
C THR A 6 -5.93 -17.76 -16.61
N ARG A 7 -5.34 -16.72 -16.00
CA ARG A 7 -5.32 -16.49 -14.54
C ARG A 7 -6.74 -16.32 -14.00
N SER A 8 -7.63 -15.69 -14.76
CA SER A 8 -9.05 -15.49 -14.42
C SER A 8 -9.86 -16.80 -14.44
N GLU A 9 -9.59 -17.71 -15.37
CA GLU A 9 -10.22 -19.04 -15.40
C GLU A 9 -9.86 -19.92 -14.18
N ARG A 10 -8.62 -19.79 -13.67
CA ARG A 10 -8.20 -20.47 -12.42
C ARG A 10 -8.92 -19.94 -11.17
N HIS A 11 -9.36 -18.68 -11.17
CA HIS A 11 -10.13 -18.09 -10.06
C HIS A 11 -11.63 -18.40 -10.15
N VAL A 12 -12.22 -18.41 -11.36
CA VAL A 12 -13.65 -18.70 -11.56
C VAL A 12 -13.99 -20.16 -11.28
N HIS A 13 -13.19 -21.12 -11.78
CA HIS A 13 -13.50 -22.54 -11.59
C HIS A 13 -13.28 -23.02 -10.13
N LYS A 14 -12.46 -22.29 -9.36
CA LYS A 14 -12.23 -22.57 -7.94
C LYS A 14 -13.37 -22.07 -7.05
N LYS A 15 -14.07 -20.99 -7.43
CA LYS A 15 -15.18 -20.41 -6.65
C LYS A 15 -16.47 -21.22 -6.68
N GLU A 16 -16.76 -21.98 -7.75
CA GLU A 16 -17.93 -22.89 -7.77
C GLU A 16 -17.79 -24.07 -6.79
N GLN A 17 -16.58 -24.59 -6.58
CA GLN A 17 -16.33 -25.66 -5.62
C GLN A 17 -16.17 -25.14 -4.17
N GLN A 18 -15.85 -23.85 -4.00
CA GLN A 18 -15.55 -23.24 -2.69
C GLN A 18 -16.76 -22.71 -1.90
N ARG A 19 -17.99 -22.75 -2.44
CA ARG A 19 -19.20 -22.54 -1.61
C ARG A 19 -19.44 -23.67 -0.58
N ARG A 20 -18.67 -24.77 -0.62
CA ARG A 20 -18.85 -25.95 0.26
C ARG A 20 -17.75 -26.19 1.30
N ALA A 21 -16.63 -25.46 1.32
CA ALA A 21 -15.60 -25.70 2.33
C ALA A 21 -14.72 -24.47 2.62
N PHE A 22 -14.54 -24.23 3.91
CA PHE A 22 -13.82 -23.13 4.55
C PHE A 22 -12.30 -23.16 4.27
N LYS A 23 -11.70 -21.95 4.17
CA LYS A 23 -10.27 -21.56 4.28
C LYS A 23 -9.26 -21.91 3.14
N ARG A 24 -8.48 -20.86 2.81
CA ARG A 24 -7.15 -20.74 2.16
C ARG A 24 -7.06 -20.76 0.62
N THR A 25 -6.63 -19.62 0.03
CA THR A 25 -5.48 -19.56 -0.91
C THR A 25 -5.01 -18.13 -1.22
N ILE A 26 -3.70 -18.04 -1.46
CA ILE A 26 -2.81 -16.88 -1.66
C ILE A 26 -3.06 -16.17 -3.00
N PRO A 27 -3.18 -14.84 -3.05
CA PRO A 27 -2.96 -14.10 -4.28
C PRO A 27 -1.45 -13.96 -4.53
N ILE A 28 -0.98 -14.45 -5.68
CA ILE A 28 0.34 -14.10 -6.20
C ILE A 28 0.18 -12.71 -6.77
N LEU A 29 0.78 -11.68 -6.17
CA LEU A 29 0.72 -10.34 -6.75
C LEU A 29 1.48 -10.37 -8.08
N GLY A 30 0.76 -10.12 -9.17
CA GLY A 30 1.37 -10.06 -10.49
C GLY A 30 1.68 -8.61 -10.78
N THR A 31 2.93 -8.21 -10.55
CA THR A 31 3.48 -6.95 -11.05
C THR A 31 3.33 -6.92 -12.57
N ALA A 32 2.46 -6.06 -13.10
CA ALA A 32 2.43 -5.68 -14.51
C ALA A 32 1.99 -4.22 -14.66
N LEU A 33 2.74 -3.29 -14.04
CA LEU A 33 2.70 -1.89 -14.44
C LEU A 33 3.76 -1.67 -15.54
N ALA A 34 3.38 -1.89 -16.80
CA ALA A 34 4.21 -1.55 -17.95
C ALA A 34 4.02 -0.05 -18.27
N ALA A 35 4.89 0.80 -17.74
CA ALA A 35 5.13 2.13 -18.29
C ALA A 35 6.35 2.05 -19.22
N THR A 36 6.17 2.34 -20.50
CA THR A 36 7.26 2.41 -21.49
C THR A 36 8.08 3.70 -21.30
N PRO A 37 9.42 3.68 -21.34
CA PRO A 37 10.19 4.90 -21.56
C PRO A 37 10.38 5.13 -23.07
N ALA A 38 10.08 6.35 -23.53
CA ALA A 38 10.59 6.87 -24.79
C ALA A 38 12.11 7.06 -24.66
N ALA A 39 12.89 6.57 -25.63
CA ALA A 39 14.33 6.73 -25.64
C ALA A 39 14.72 8.20 -25.90
N VAL A 40 15.35 8.85 -24.93
CA VAL A 40 16.00 10.17 -25.06
C VAL A 40 17.51 9.98 -24.83
N GLY A 41 18.32 10.59 -25.68
CA GLY A 41 19.78 10.45 -25.71
C GLY A 41 20.47 10.89 -24.42
N ILE A 42 21.52 10.15 -24.07
CA ILE A 42 22.34 10.33 -22.87
C ILE A 42 23.26 11.55 -22.97
N ASN A 43 22.99 12.58 -22.18
CA ASN A 43 24.02 13.45 -21.61
C ASN A 43 24.12 13.11 -20.12
N GLN A 44 25.32 12.78 -19.64
CA GLN A 44 25.52 12.47 -18.22
C GLN A 44 25.48 13.76 -17.41
N VAL A 45 24.30 14.05 -16.86
CA VAL A 45 24.10 15.00 -15.77
C VAL A 45 24.13 14.20 -14.48
N GLN A 46 24.98 14.62 -13.54
CA GLN A 46 25.02 14.11 -12.18
C GLN A 46 23.65 14.39 -11.53
N VAL A 47 22.80 13.37 -11.44
CA VAL A 47 21.43 13.49 -10.92
C VAL A 47 21.48 13.46 -9.39
N GLU A 48 21.49 14.64 -8.79
CA GLU A 48 20.92 14.81 -7.46
C GLU A 48 19.40 14.65 -7.61
N ALA A 49 18.84 13.62 -6.98
CA ALA A 49 17.43 13.30 -7.08
C ALA A 49 16.59 14.39 -6.39
N ALA A 50 16.24 15.44 -7.14
CA ALA A 50 15.21 16.38 -6.73
C ALA A 50 13.87 15.64 -6.70
N GLN A 51 13.42 15.26 -5.50
CA GLN A 51 12.06 14.76 -5.28
C GLN A 51 11.08 15.85 -5.68
N THR A 52 10.05 15.52 -6.46
CA THR A 52 8.95 16.48 -6.64
C THR A 52 8.17 16.57 -5.33
N GLN A 53 7.64 17.75 -5.02
CA GLN A 53 6.83 17.98 -3.82
C GLN A 53 5.66 16.97 -3.72
N ASP A 54 5.09 16.57 -4.86
CA ASP A 54 4.00 15.60 -4.94
C ASP A 54 4.44 14.18 -4.56
N GLN A 55 5.65 13.76 -4.93
CA GLN A 55 6.20 12.44 -4.57
C GLN A 55 6.47 12.33 -3.08
N ALA A 56 7.03 13.39 -2.47
CA ALA A 56 7.26 13.42 -1.03
C ALA A 56 5.93 13.34 -0.25
N ALA A 57 4.92 14.11 -0.68
CA ALA A 57 3.59 14.06 -0.07
C ALA A 57 2.93 12.68 -0.20
N PHE A 58 3.05 12.04 -1.37
CA PHE A 58 2.54 10.70 -1.59
C PHE A 58 3.22 9.67 -0.66
N ILE A 59 4.55 9.73 -0.52
CA ILE A 59 5.30 8.83 0.38
C ILE A 59 4.86 9.01 1.83
N GLU A 60 4.67 10.25 2.29
CA GLU A 60 4.15 10.52 3.63
C GLU A 60 2.76 9.91 3.83
N GLN A 61 1.85 10.12 2.87
CA GLN A 61 0.50 9.56 2.94
C GLN A 61 0.51 8.03 3.01
N LEU A 62 1.32 7.37 2.16
CA LEU A 62 1.50 5.92 2.24
C LEU A 62 2.13 5.49 3.56
N GLY A 63 3.09 6.25 4.07
CA GLY A 63 3.79 5.99 5.32
C GLY A 63 2.86 5.95 6.52
N TYR A 64 1.97 6.93 6.67
CA TYR A 64 0.97 6.95 7.76
C TYR A 64 0.03 5.76 7.68
N SER A 65 -0.49 5.47 6.48
CA SER A 65 -1.39 4.32 6.25
C SER A 65 -0.67 2.98 6.47
N ALA A 66 0.57 2.82 6.02
CA ALA A 66 1.35 1.60 6.18
C ALA A 66 1.81 1.37 7.63
N MET A 67 2.25 2.41 8.33
CA MET A 67 2.66 2.33 9.75
C MET A 67 1.58 1.68 10.60
N GLN A 68 0.36 2.17 10.41
CA GLN A 68 -0.85 1.73 11.07
C GLN A 68 -1.19 0.25 10.81
N VAL A 69 -1.20 -0.16 9.54
CA VAL A 69 -1.49 -1.54 9.15
C VAL A 69 -0.39 -2.50 9.59
N SER A 70 0.87 -2.10 9.40
CA SER A 70 2.04 -2.94 9.67
C SER A 70 2.18 -3.29 11.16
N ALA A 71 1.87 -2.34 12.05
CA ALA A 71 1.92 -2.52 13.50
C ALA A 71 0.96 -3.63 13.98
N SER A 72 -0.26 -3.66 13.45
CA SER A 72 -1.28 -4.67 13.79
C SER A 72 -1.05 -6.02 13.12
N ASN A 73 -0.12 -6.09 12.16
CA ASN A 73 0.10 -7.26 11.33
C ASN A 73 1.51 -7.83 11.44
N ASP A 74 2.40 -7.38 12.32
CA ASP A 74 3.76 -7.96 12.43
C ASP A 74 4.53 -7.92 11.08
N LEU A 75 4.42 -6.77 10.41
CA LEU A 75 5.09 -6.43 9.14
C LEU A 75 5.85 -5.10 9.26
N TYR A 76 6.78 -4.84 8.34
CA TYR A 76 7.47 -3.54 8.24
C TYR A 76 6.67 -2.58 7.37
N ALA A 77 6.38 -1.39 7.89
CA ALA A 77 5.78 -0.30 7.12
C ALA A 77 6.70 0.11 5.98
N SER A 78 8.01 0.14 6.22
CA SER A 78 9.03 0.48 5.23
C SER A 78 8.97 -0.44 4.01
N ILE A 79 8.79 -1.75 4.22
CA ILE A 79 8.59 -2.72 3.15
C ILE A 79 7.28 -2.46 2.43
N MET A 80 6.18 -2.29 3.15
CA MET A 80 4.86 -2.05 2.54
C MET A 80 4.86 -0.80 1.65
N VAL A 81 5.41 0.32 2.13
CA VAL A 81 5.55 1.56 1.35
C VAL A 81 6.47 1.34 0.15
N ALA A 82 7.63 0.72 0.32
CA ALA A 82 8.55 0.47 -0.79
C ALA A 82 7.91 -0.39 -1.88
N GLN A 83 7.13 -1.40 -1.51
CA GLN A 83 6.35 -2.21 -2.46
C GLN A 83 5.32 -1.35 -3.18
N ALA A 84 4.52 -0.56 -2.46
CA ALA A 84 3.55 0.35 -3.07
C ALA A 84 4.20 1.35 -4.04
N LEU A 85 5.38 1.90 -3.73
CA LEU A 85 6.11 2.78 -4.66
C LEU A 85 6.50 2.06 -5.95
N VAL A 86 6.93 0.79 -5.86
CA VAL A 86 7.21 -0.05 -7.04
C VAL A 86 5.94 -0.33 -7.83
N GLU A 87 4.86 -0.78 -7.17
CA GLU A 87 3.62 -1.19 -7.83
C GLU A 87 2.89 -0.02 -8.51
N THR A 88 2.99 1.18 -7.94
CA THR A 88 2.30 2.37 -8.45
C THR A 88 3.13 3.24 -9.39
N GLY A 89 4.44 2.97 -9.50
CA GLY A 89 5.38 3.86 -10.15
C GLY A 89 5.37 5.25 -9.49
N PHE A 90 5.56 5.29 -8.17
CA PHE A 90 5.48 6.52 -7.37
C PHE A 90 4.14 7.28 -7.50
N GLY A 91 3.02 6.56 -7.51
CA GLY A 91 1.69 7.15 -7.58
C GLY A 91 1.26 7.63 -8.98
N SER A 92 2.07 7.37 -10.02
CA SER A 92 1.71 7.73 -11.39
C SER A 92 0.55 6.88 -11.97
N SER A 93 0.27 5.73 -11.37
CA SER A 93 -0.87 4.90 -11.75
C SER A 93 -2.20 5.58 -11.44
N THR A 94 -3.08 5.72 -12.44
CA THR A 94 -4.46 6.19 -12.22
C THR A 94 -5.20 5.32 -11.20
N LEU A 95 -4.95 4.00 -11.21
CA LEU A 95 -5.61 3.05 -10.32
C LEU A 95 -5.19 3.22 -8.86
N SER A 96 -3.97 3.71 -8.60
CA SER A 96 -3.56 3.99 -7.23
C SER A 96 -4.17 5.27 -6.68
N ASN A 97 -4.49 6.25 -7.52
CA ASN A 97 -4.99 7.53 -7.03
C ASN A 97 -6.47 7.47 -6.62
N ALA A 98 -6.91 8.51 -5.91
CA ALA A 98 -8.34 8.75 -5.72
C ALA A 98 -9.05 8.81 -7.09
N PRO A 99 -10.27 8.23 -7.21
CA PRO A 99 -11.10 7.68 -6.14
C PRO A 99 -10.90 6.18 -5.87
N TYR A 100 -9.84 5.55 -6.40
CA TYR A 100 -9.72 4.07 -6.41
C TYR A 100 -8.82 3.50 -5.32
N TYR A 101 -7.75 4.22 -4.96
CA TYR A 101 -6.82 3.87 -3.87
C TYR A 101 -6.20 2.47 -3.96
N ASN A 102 -6.14 1.86 -5.14
CA ASN A 102 -5.68 0.49 -5.32
C ASN A 102 -4.19 0.47 -5.68
N LEU A 103 -3.37 0.34 -4.63
CA LEU A 103 -1.91 0.41 -4.73
C LEU A 103 -1.28 -0.82 -5.40
N PHE A 104 -1.95 -1.96 -5.34
CA PHE A 104 -1.36 -3.27 -5.65
C PHE A 104 -2.01 -3.96 -6.86
N GLY A 105 -2.83 -3.23 -7.64
CA GLY A 105 -3.50 -3.77 -8.82
C GLY A 105 -4.44 -4.94 -8.52
N VAL A 106 -5.08 -4.94 -7.35
CA VAL A 106 -5.96 -6.04 -6.90
C VAL A 106 -7.18 -6.10 -7.81
N LYS A 107 -7.50 -7.30 -8.34
CA LYS A 107 -8.70 -7.55 -9.16
C LYS A 107 -9.84 -8.08 -8.30
N GLU A 108 -11.08 -7.69 -8.62
CA GLU A 108 -12.29 -8.04 -7.86
C GLU A 108 -13.35 -8.75 -8.74
N TYR A 109 -13.60 -10.03 -8.46
CA TYR A 109 -14.52 -10.88 -9.23
C TYR A 109 -15.67 -11.45 -8.40
N SER A 110 -15.83 -11.00 -7.15
CA SER A 110 -16.83 -11.49 -6.19
C SER A 110 -18.06 -10.57 -6.12
N GLY A 111 -18.07 -9.47 -6.87
CA GLY A 111 -19.13 -8.46 -6.84
C GLY A 111 -18.93 -7.37 -5.80
N GLY A 112 -17.73 -7.24 -5.22
CA GLY A 112 -17.34 -6.08 -4.42
C GLY A 112 -17.16 -4.80 -5.26
N PRO A 113 -16.92 -3.65 -4.62
CA PRO A 113 -16.64 -2.39 -5.31
C PRO A 113 -15.47 -2.54 -6.28
N SER A 114 -15.70 -2.18 -7.55
CA SER A 114 -14.70 -2.34 -8.60
C SER A 114 -14.84 -1.31 -9.71
N VAL A 115 -13.76 -1.09 -10.44
CA VAL A 115 -13.70 -0.28 -11.67
C VAL A 115 -13.13 -1.15 -12.79
N SER A 116 -13.80 -1.18 -13.95
CA SER A 116 -13.28 -1.87 -15.13
C SER A 116 -12.27 -1.00 -15.84
N MET A 117 -11.02 -1.46 -15.96
CA MET A 117 -9.95 -0.75 -16.65
C MET A 117 -9.19 -1.69 -17.60
N SER A 118 -8.65 -1.14 -18.68
CA SER A 118 -7.77 -1.88 -19.59
C SER A 118 -6.42 -2.15 -18.92
N THR A 119 -5.95 -3.38 -19.03
CA THR A 119 -4.62 -3.82 -18.56
C THR A 119 -3.94 -4.67 -19.63
N GLN A 120 -2.60 -4.72 -19.60
CA GLN A 120 -1.81 -5.61 -20.45
C GLN A 120 -1.47 -6.89 -19.68
N GLU A 121 -1.88 -8.03 -20.23
CA GLU A 121 -1.55 -9.36 -19.69
C GLU A 121 -0.57 -10.05 -20.63
N TYR A 122 0.41 -10.75 -20.06
CA TYR A 122 1.33 -11.58 -20.85
C TYR A 122 0.83 -13.02 -20.87
N LEU A 123 0.22 -13.42 -22.00
CA LEU A 123 -0.41 -14.73 -22.19
C LEU A 123 0.22 -15.43 -23.40
N ASP A 124 0.60 -16.70 -23.22
CA ASP A 124 1.16 -17.53 -24.30
C ASP A 124 2.34 -16.88 -25.07
N GLY A 125 3.16 -16.08 -24.36
CA GLY A 125 4.31 -15.39 -24.94
C GLY A 125 4.00 -14.04 -25.59
N GLN A 126 2.76 -13.56 -25.52
CA GLN A 126 2.31 -12.33 -26.15
C GLN A 126 1.63 -11.38 -25.15
N TRP A 127 1.81 -10.08 -25.35
CA TRP A 127 1.06 -9.06 -24.62
C TRP A 127 -0.34 -8.90 -25.22
N VAL A 128 -1.36 -9.05 -24.38
CA VAL A 128 -2.77 -8.92 -24.74
C VAL A 128 -3.40 -7.86 -23.86
N THR A 129 -4.06 -6.87 -24.47
CA THR A 129 -4.84 -5.88 -23.73
C THR A 129 -6.24 -6.43 -23.45
N MET A 130 -6.68 -6.38 -22.21
CA MET A 130 -8.04 -6.77 -21.82
C MET A 130 -8.60 -5.87 -20.72
N SER A 131 -9.92 -5.79 -20.64
CA SER A 131 -10.61 -5.07 -19.56
C SER A 131 -10.77 -6.00 -18.36
N GLU A 132 -10.32 -5.54 -17.20
CA GLU A 132 -10.35 -6.30 -15.95
C GLU A 132 -10.99 -5.47 -14.82
N PRO A 133 -11.75 -6.09 -13.91
CA PRO A 133 -12.33 -5.41 -12.77
C PRO A 133 -11.28 -5.25 -11.67
N PHE A 134 -10.83 -4.04 -11.42
CA PHE A 134 -9.93 -3.73 -10.31
C PHE A 134 -10.74 -3.31 -9.08
N ALA A 135 -10.33 -3.78 -7.91
CA ALA A 135 -10.93 -3.40 -6.64
C ALA A 135 -10.85 -1.87 -6.44
N VAL A 136 -11.88 -1.31 -5.82
CA VAL A 136 -11.93 0.08 -5.37
C VAL A 136 -11.95 0.09 -3.86
N TYR A 137 -11.04 0.86 -3.26
CA TYR A 137 -10.90 1.03 -1.82
C TYR A 137 -11.35 2.43 -1.41
N ASN A 138 -11.70 2.62 -0.13
CA ASN A 138 -12.02 3.96 0.38
C ASN A 138 -10.77 4.73 0.85
N SER A 139 -9.64 4.04 1.06
CA SER A 139 -8.40 4.62 1.58
C SER A 139 -7.18 3.76 1.23
N TYR A 140 -5.97 4.32 1.37
CA TYR A 140 -4.74 3.53 1.22
C TYR A 140 -4.57 2.49 2.32
N ALA A 141 -5.06 2.77 3.52
CA ALA A 141 -5.06 1.79 4.61
C ALA A 141 -5.83 0.50 4.24
N GLU A 142 -6.97 0.60 3.57
CA GLU A 142 -7.71 -0.58 3.09
C GLU A 142 -6.94 -1.37 2.03
N SER A 143 -6.29 -0.69 1.09
CA SER A 143 -5.42 -1.36 0.11
C SER A 143 -4.22 -2.05 0.77
N PHE A 144 -3.62 -1.41 1.77
CA PHE A 144 -2.56 -2.00 2.58
C PHE A 144 -3.03 -3.17 3.45
N LEU A 145 -4.24 -3.14 3.99
CA LEU A 145 -4.83 -4.25 4.77
C LEU A 145 -5.01 -5.50 3.90
N ASP A 146 -5.54 -5.32 2.70
CA ASP A 146 -5.67 -6.41 1.72
C ASP A 146 -4.30 -7.01 1.38
N HIS A 147 -3.30 -6.16 1.13
CA HIS A 147 -1.92 -6.61 0.88
C HIS A 147 -1.28 -7.28 2.10
N ALA A 148 -1.50 -6.75 3.30
CA ALA A 148 -1.02 -7.35 4.54
C ALA A 148 -1.58 -8.77 4.73
N SER A 149 -2.84 -9.02 4.37
CA SER A 149 -3.45 -10.36 4.42
C SER A 149 -2.68 -11.41 3.60
N ILE A 150 -2.06 -10.97 2.49
CA ILE A 150 -1.20 -11.78 1.63
C ILE A 150 0.09 -12.10 2.36
N LEU A 151 0.79 -11.06 2.80
CA LEU A 151 2.08 -11.17 3.48
C LEU A 151 1.97 -11.90 4.82
N ARG A 152 0.79 -11.97 5.42
CA ARG A 152 0.49 -12.74 6.64
C ARG A 152 0.07 -14.18 6.43
N SER A 153 0.10 -14.66 5.20
CA SER A 153 0.06 -16.10 4.95
C SER A 153 1.38 -16.77 5.34
N SER A 154 1.31 -18.07 5.66
CA SER A 154 2.50 -18.85 6.03
C SER A 154 3.57 -18.93 4.92
N TYR A 155 3.17 -18.70 3.66
CA TYR A 155 4.11 -18.67 2.54
C TYR A 155 5.12 -17.51 2.66
N TYR A 156 4.67 -16.38 3.21
CA TYR A 156 5.49 -15.19 3.42
C TYR A 156 6.01 -15.06 4.86
N ALA A 157 5.95 -16.13 5.66
CA ALA A 157 6.29 -16.07 7.08
C ALA A 157 7.72 -15.61 7.38
N GLY A 158 8.68 -15.85 6.48
CA GLY A 158 10.04 -15.35 6.65
C GLY A 158 10.22 -13.85 6.40
N ALA A 159 9.17 -13.13 6.00
CA ALA A 159 9.17 -11.67 5.86
C ALA A 159 8.53 -10.94 7.06
N TRP A 160 8.05 -11.69 8.06
CA TRP A 160 7.41 -11.11 9.25
C TRP A 160 8.44 -10.47 10.18
N LYS A 161 8.06 -9.38 10.87
CA LYS A 161 8.96 -8.70 11.83
C LYS A 161 9.45 -9.67 12.91
N SER A 162 8.56 -10.49 13.46
CA SER A 162 8.88 -11.50 14.47
C SER A 162 9.84 -12.61 14.01
N HIS A 163 10.02 -12.79 12.70
CA HIS A 163 10.87 -13.83 12.11
C HIS A 163 12.14 -13.28 11.45
N THR A 164 12.39 -11.98 11.59
CA THR A 164 13.50 -11.28 10.94
C THR A 164 14.23 -10.40 11.95
N SER A 165 15.48 -10.05 11.66
CA SER A 165 16.22 -9.07 12.47
C SER A 165 16.11 -7.67 11.87
N SER A 166 15.77 -7.55 10.59
CA SER A 166 15.65 -6.28 9.90
C SER A 166 14.73 -6.32 8.67
N TYR A 167 14.41 -5.15 8.12
CA TYR A 167 13.68 -5.03 6.87
C TYR A 167 14.46 -5.62 5.67
N GLN A 168 15.79 -5.65 5.74
CA GLN A 168 16.61 -6.27 4.69
C GLN A 168 16.37 -7.78 4.61
N ASP A 169 16.28 -8.47 5.75
CA ASP A 169 15.94 -9.91 5.79
C ASP A 169 14.59 -10.16 5.14
N ALA A 170 13.60 -9.33 5.47
CA ALA A 170 12.27 -9.40 4.86
C ALA A 170 12.32 -9.17 3.34
N ALA A 171 13.04 -8.16 2.86
CA ALA A 171 13.22 -7.88 1.45
C ALA A 171 13.88 -9.05 0.68
N TYR A 172 14.92 -9.66 1.27
CA TYR A 172 15.55 -10.87 0.71
C TYR A 172 14.59 -12.05 0.68
N TYR A 173 13.81 -12.27 1.72
CA TYR A 173 12.83 -13.35 1.76
C TYR A 173 11.76 -13.18 0.66
N LEU A 174 11.31 -11.95 0.41
CA LEU A 174 10.33 -11.63 -0.62
C LEU A 174 10.86 -11.82 -2.05
N THR A 175 12.18 -11.78 -2.26
CA THR A 175 12.79 -11.98 -3.59
C THR A 175 12.58 -13.40 -4.10
N GLY A 176 12.10 -13.53 -5.32
CA GLY A 176 11.72 -14.82 -5.92
C GLY A 176 10.41 -15.42 -5.39
N ARG A 177 9.75 -14.79 -4.40
CA ARG A 177 8.46 -15.23 -3.84
C ARG A 177 7.33 -14.28 -4.19
N TYR A 178 7.55 -12.99 -3.92
CA TYR A 178 6.60 -11.94 -4.25
C TYR A 178 6.76 -11.50 -5.71
N ALA A 179 8.00 -11.26 -6.13
CA ALA A 179 8.36 -10.97 -7.51
C ALA A 179 9.41 -11.97 -8.01
N THR A 180 9.35 -12.33 -9.29
CA THR A 180 10.34 -13.20 -9.95
C THR A 180 11.65 -12.48 -10.27
N ASP A 181 11.69 -11.16 -10.10
CA ASP A 181 12.87 -10.33 -10.30
C ASP A 181 13.98 -10.66 -9.29
N PRO A 182 15.18 -11.09 -9.73
CA PRO A 182 16.30 -11.37 -8.84
C PRO A 182 16.83 -10.11 -8.13
N GLY A 183 16.59 -8.91 -8.66
CA GLY A 183 16.99 -7.64 -8.07
C GLY A 183 15.96 -7.06 -7.10
N TYR A 184 14.88 -7.77 -6.77
CA TYR A 184 13.75 -7.21 -6.03
C TYR A 184 14.15 -6.67 -4.64
N ALA A 185 14.90 -7.45 -3.85
CA ALA A 185 15.39 -6.99 -2.55
C ALA A 185 16.21 -5.70 -2.66
N ALA A 186 17.14 -5.63 -3.63
CA ALA A 186 17.98 -4.46 -3.82
C ALA A 186 17.16 -3.21 -4.15
N LYS A 187 16.10 -3.35 -4.96
CA LYS A 187 15.15 -2.27 -5.27
C LYS A 187 14.44 -1.79 -3.99
N LEU A 188 13.86 -2.70 -3.21
CA LEU A 188 13.17 -2.34 -1.98
C LEU A 188 14.10 -1.67 -0.97
N ILE A 189 15.27 -2.26 -0.73
CA ILE A 189 16.26 -1.72 0.21
C ILE A 189 16.72 -0.32 -0.22
N SER A 190 16.98 -0.13 -1.52
CA SER A 190 17.36 1.18 -2.07
C SER A 190 16.27 2.23 -1.84
N LEU A 191 15.00 1.90 -2.07
CA LEU A 191 13.88 2.80 -1.78
C LEU A 191 13.79 3.11 -0.28
N ILE A 192 13.87 2.09 0.57
CA ILE A 192 13.80 2.27 2.03
C ILE A 192 14.89 3.21 2.53
N GLN A 193 16.12 3.06 2.01
CA GLN A 193 17.25 3.92 2.38
C GLN A 193 17.12 5.33 1.80
N SER A 194 16.85 5.45 0.50
CA SER A 194 16.78 6.74 -0.21
C SER A 194 15.70 7.65 0.36
N TYR A 195 14.58 7.07 0.78
CA TYR A 195 13.44 7.81 1.32
C TYR A 195 13.32 7.68 2.83
N ASN A 196 14.31 7.14 3.54
CA ASN A 196 14.30 6.93 4.99
C ASN A 196 13.00 6.29 5.53
N LEU A 197 12.48 5.26 4.84
CA LEU A 197 11.15 4.71 5.13
C LEU A 197 11.06 3.98 6.47
N THR A 198 12.20 3.65 7.09
CA THR A 198 12.23 3.04 8.43
C THR A 198 11.64 3.93 9.52
N ARG A 199 11.52 5.26 9.29
CA ARG A 199 10.79 6.17 10.19
C ARG A 199 9.33 5.76 10.42
N PHE A 200 8.75 4.97 9.51
CA PHE A 200 7.38 4.45 9.61
C PHE A 200 7.31 3.09 10.34
N ASP A 201 8.43 2.42 10.64
CA ASP A 201 8.42 1.08 11.26
C ASP A 201 8.18 1.10 12.78
N THR A 202 8.26 2.28 13.39
CA THR A 202 8.00 2.54 14.81
C THR A 202 6.77 3.43 14.97
N PRO A 203 5.67 2.93 15.58
CA PRO A 203 4.49 3.74 15.87
C PRO A 203 4.86 4.99 16.67
N GLY A 204 4.47 6.18 16.18
CA GLY A 204 4.71 7.46 16.85
C GLY A 204 5.96 8.24 16.39
N ALA A 205 6.81 7.67 15.53
CA ALA A 205 7.98 8.39 14.98
C ALA A 205 7.63 9.32 13.81
N GLY A 206 6.44 9.19 13.21
CA GLY A 206 5.98 10.04 12.09
C GLY A 206 5.85 11.53 12.42
N THR A 207 5.96 11.93 13.69
CA THR A 207 5.96 13.34 14.11
C THR A 207 7.37 13.92 14.33
N ALA A 208 8.41 13.08 14.32
CA ALA A 208 9.78 13.55 14.36
C ALA A 208 10.26 13.80 12.93
N ILE A 209 9.97 15.00 12.41
CA ILE A 209 10.77 15.56 11.32
C ILE A 209 12.20 15.63 11.86
N GLN A 210 13.03 14.65 11.50
CA GLN A 210 14.45 14.71 11.79
C GLN A 210 15.05 15.71 10.81
N SER A 211 15.11 16.95 11.27
CA SER A 211 15.89 18.02 10.67
C SER A 211 17.35 17.57 10.55
N GLN A 212 17.87 17.54 9.33
CA GLN A 212 19.32 17.64 9.11
C GLN A 212 19.75 19.09 9.44
N PRO A 213 20.93 19.33 10.04
CA PRO A 213 21.17 20.55 10.77
C PRO A 213 21.66 21.66 9.85
N GLU A 214 20.81 22.63 9.52
CA GLU A 214 21.27 24.00 9.22
C GLU A 214 20.39 25.02 9.93
N GLN A 215 21.06 25.94 10.62
CA GLN A 215 20.53 26.92 11.55
C GLN A 215 19.62 27.93 10.84
N GLN A 216 18.35 28.00 11.23
CA GLN A 216 17.63 29.27 11.37
C GLN A 216 16.33 29.08 12.15
N SER A 217 16.24 29.85 13.24
CA SER A 217 15.11 29.91 14.17
C SER A 217 13.84 30.41 13.50
N VAL A 218 12.84 29.55 13.36
CA VAL A 218 11.43 29.97 13.27
C VAL A 218 10.60 29.08 14.20
N ALA A 219 9.84 29.73 15.08
CA ALA A 219 8.98 29.07 16.05
C ALA A 219 7.90 28.25 15.32
N VAL A 220 8.00 26.93 15.37
CA VAL A 220 6.94 26.04 14.91
C VAL A 220 5.85 26.06 15.97
N GLN A 221 4.78 26.81 15.71
CA GLN A 221 3.53 26.67 16.46
C GLN A 221 2.99 25.27 16.18
N GLN A 222 3.16 24.36 17.13
CA GLN A 222 2.34 23.14 17.21
C GLN A 222 0.89 23.57 17.43
N THR A 223 0.14 23.73 16.34
CA THR A 223 -1.31 23.89 16.44
C THR A 223 -1.87 22.56 16.90
N SER A 224 -2.10 22.46 18.20
CA SER A 224 -2.95 21.42 18.77
C SER A 224 -4.34 21.61 18.19
N ILE A 225 -4.68 20.88 17.13
CA ILE A 225 -6.06 20.74 16.65
C ILE A 225 -6.79 19.84 17.64
N THR A 226 -7.15 20.42 18.78
CA THR A 226 -8.03 19.78 19.76
C THR A 226 -9.38 20.45 19.59
N GLY A 227 -10.31 19.80 18.88
CA GLY A 227 -11.71 20.26 18.80
C GLY A 227 -12.36 20.29 17.42
N GLN A 228 -11.72 19.77 16.37
CA GLN A 228 -12.42 19.61 15.09
C GLN A 228 -13.33 18.38 15.16
N THR A 229 -14.55 18.50 14.62
CA THR A 229 -15.49 17.39 14.49
C THR A 229 -15.80 17.15 13.02
N TYR A 230 -15.93 15.88 12.65
CA TYR A 230 -16.28 15.43 11.31
C TYR A 230 -17.53 14.56 11.36
N THR A 231 -18.44 14.78 10.41
CA THR A 231 -19.63 13.93 10.25
C THR A 231 -19.30 12.82 9.27
N VAL A 232 -19.31 11.59 9.77
CA VAL A 232 -19.05 10.37 8.99
C VAL A 232 -19.99 10.30 7.79
N GLN A 233 -19.44 10.09 6.60
CA GLN A 233 -20.16 9.93 5.34
C GLN A 233 -20.27 8.45 4.97
N SER A 234 -21.20 8.13 4.06
CA SER A 234 -21.32 6.77 3.52
C SER A 234 -20.03 6.39 2.78
N GLY A 235 -19.41 5.28 3.19
CA GLY A 235 -18.12 4.82 2.65
C GLY A 235 -16.91 5.25 3.48
N ASP A 236 -17.08 6.08 4.50
CA ASP A 236 -15.98 6.40 5.40
C ASP A 236 -15.62 5.20 6.29
N SER A 237 -14.33 5.03 6.52
CA SER A 237 -13.77 4.14 7.53
C SER A 237 -13.03 4.95 8.59
N VAL A 238 -12.93 4.39 9.80
CA VAL A 238 -12.16 4.97 10.93
C VAL A 238 -10.75 5.35 10.46
N TRP A 239 -10.13 4.46 9.67
CA TRP A 239 -8.85 4.68 9.03
C TRP A 239 -8.85 5.80 7.99
N GLY A 240 -9.80 5.79 7.04
CA GLY A 240 -9.87 6.80 6.00
C GLY A 240 -10.10 8.22 6.55
N ILE A 241 -10.84 8.34 7.65
CA ILE A 241 -11.03 9.61 8.35
C ILE A 241 -9.73 10.04 9.04
N ALA A 242 -9.09 9.16 9.80
CA ALA A 242 -7.82 9.49 10.47
C ALA A 242 -6.74 9.94 9.46
N GLU A 243 -6.63 9.23 8.33
CA GLU A 243 -5.76 9.59 7.21
C GLU A 243 -6.11 10.96 6.62
N LYS A 244 -7.39 11.21 6.34
CA LYS A 244 -7.89 12.48 5.77
C LYS A 244 -7.55 13.70 6.62
N PHE A 245 -7.51 13.54 7.96
CA PHE A 245 -7.20 14.62 8.89
C PHE A 245 -5.75 14.60 9.40
N GLY A 246 -4.93 13.66 8.92
CA GLY A 246 -3.52 13.57 9.28
C GLY A 246 -3.27 13.24 10.75
N ILE A 247 -4.21 12.55 11.41
CA ILE A 247 -4.08 12.10 12.80
C ILE A 247 -3.85 10.60 12.86
N SER A 248 -3.16 10.14 13.91
CA SER A 248 -2.98 8.70 14.10
C SER A 248 -4.31 8.02 14.44
N LEU A 249 -4.46 6.75 14.05
CA LEU A 249 -5.63 5.99 14.48
C LEU A 249 -5.75 5.94 16.00
N ASP A 250 -4.67 5.68 16.73
CA ASP A 250 -4.71 5.62 18.20
C ASP A 250 -5.24 6.93 18.79
N GLN A 251 -4.81 8.08 18.23
CA GLN A 251 -5.34 9.39 18.60
C GLN A 251 -6.81 9.53 18.22
N PHE A 252 -7.22 9.12 17.02
CA PHE A 252 -8.63 9.15 16.60
C PHE A 252 -9.50 8.27 17.52
N LEU A 253 -9.08 7.04 17.79
CA LEU A 253 -9.75 6.09 18.66
C LEU A 253 -9.88 6.64 20.09
N ALA A 254 -8.79 7.18 20.64
CA ALA A 254 -8.76 7.79 21.96
C ALA A 254 -9.67 9.01 22.05
N ASN A 255 -9.63 9.90 21.04
CA ASN A 255 -10.48 11.09 20.97
C ASN A 255 -11.98 10.72 20.96
N ASN A 256 -12.31 9.59 20.35
CA ASN A 256 -13.69 9.16 20.14
C ASN A 256 -14.17 8.07 21.10
N GLY A 257 -13.30 7.58 22.01
CA GLY A 257 -13.62 6.49 22.92
C GLY A 257 -14.03 5.19 22.22
N ILE A 258 -13.52 4.94 21.01
CA ILE A 258 -13.81 3.77 20.19
C ILE A 258 -12.58 2.87 20.05
N SER A 259 -12.78 1.64 19.60
CA SER A 259 -11.72 0.67 19.33
C SER A 259 -11.54 0.45 17.83
N ILE A 260 -10.45 -0.20 17.42
CA ILE A 260 -10.20 -0.56 16.02
C ILE A 260 -11.33 -1.39 15.40
N ASP A 261 -11.99 -2.23 16.20
CA ASP A 261 -13.10 -3.09 15.75
C ASP A 261 -14.45 -2.36 15.76
N SER A 262 -14.47 -1.09 16.19
CA SER A 262 -15.69 -0.30 16.26
C SER A 262 -16.14 0.13 14.87
N THR A 263 -17.41 -0.11 14.56
CA THR A 263 -18.05 0.39 13.35
C THR A 263 -18.52 1.82 13.57
N ILE A 264 -18.11 2.74 12.69
CA ILE A 264 -18.66 4.10 12.61
C ILE A 264 -19.82 4.11 11.61
N LEU A 265 -20.84 4.93 11.87
CA LEU A 265 -22.05 4.98 11.04
C LEU A 265 -22.18 6.34 10.33
N PRO A 266 -22.69 6.39 9.08
CA PRO A 266 -22.99 7.65 8.42
C PRO A 266 -23.88 8.56 9.28
N GLY A 267 -23.51 9.82 9.39
CA GLY A 267 -24.16 10.81 10.26
C GLY A 267 -23.62 10.86 11.70
N GLN A 268 -22.75 9.92 12.09
CA GLN A 268 -22.04 9.98 13.38
C GLN A 268 -21.05 11.14 13.38
N GLN A 269 -20.98 11.90 14.48
CA GLN A 269 -19.92 12.88 14.69
C GLN A 269 -18.73 12.23 15.37
N VAL A 270 -17.54 12.48 14.82
CA VAL A 270 -16.27 12.01 15.36
C VAL A 270 -15.31 13.18 15.52
N SER A 271 -14.50 13.15 16.57
CA SER A 271 -13.43 14.11 16.82
C SER A 271 -12.20 13.77 15.98
N VAL A 272 -11.71 14.76 15.24
CA VAL A 272 -10.55 14.68 14.35
C VAL A 272 -9.52 15.75 14.68
#